data_AF-A0A011VVT0-F1
#
_entry.id   AF-A0A011VVT0-F1
#
_cell.length_a   1.000
_cell.length_b   1.000
_cell.length_c   1.000
_cell.angle_alpha   90.00
_cell.angle_beta   90.00
_cell.angle_gamma   90.00
#
_symmetry.space_group_name_H-M   'P 1'
#
loop_
_entity.id
_entity.type
_entity.pdbx_description
1 polymer ?
#
loop_
_entity_poly.entity_id
_entity_poly.type
_entity_poly.pdbx_seq_one_letter_code
_entity_poly.pdbx_strand_id
1 'polypeptide(L)'
;MLFFGKKKKDKTRHSPQYYVVNDWCKEHENEIAEIRNYISMEVAQGKRLSSALLIEACLERSISMPFPYKDLLKYGRVRLF
;
A
#
# COMPACT_ATOMS: atom_id res chain seq x y z
N MET A 1 -29.06 -27.64 -21.79
CA MET A 1 -28.31 -27.79 -20.53
C MET A 1 -27.48 -26.55 -20.31
N LEU A 2 -27.68 -25.84 -19.19
CA LEU A 2 -26.93 -24.63 -18.83
C LEU A 2 -25.54 -25.03 -18.34
N PHE A 3 -24.51 -24.81 -19.18
CA PHE A 3 -23.12 -25.00 -18.78
C PHE A 3 -22.67 -23.83 -17.92
N PHE A 4 -22.84 -23.95 -16.60
CA PHE A 4 -22.12 -23.14 -15.61
C PHE A 4 -20.65 -23.54 -15.62
N GLY A 5 -19.91 -23.04 -16.62
CA GLY A 5 -18.45 -23.08 -16.63
C GLY A 5 -17.92 -22.25 -15.46
N LYS A 6 -17.66 -22.90 -14.33
CA LYS A 6 -16.84 -22.33 -13.25
C LYS A 6 -15.48 -21.96 -13.85
N LYS A 7 -15.30 -20.68 -14.20
CA LYS A 7 -13.99 -20.12 -14.55
C LYS A 7 -13.07 -20.35 -13.34
N LYS A 8 -12.08 -21.23 -13.51
CA LYS A 8 -10.95 -21.34 -12.58
C LYS A 8 -10.30 -19.95 -12.55
N LYS A 9 -10.47 -19.23 -11.44
CA LYS A 9 -9.74 -17.98 -11.20
C LYS A 9 -8.27 -18.35 -11.13
N ASP A 10 -7.52 -17.99 -12.17
CA ASP A 10 -6.06 -17.96 -12.12
C ASP A 10 -5.63 -17.19 -10.87
N LYS A 11 -5.00 -17.88 -9.93
CA LYS A 11 -4.64 -17.34 -8.61
C LYS A 11 -3.39 -16.46 -8.63
N THR A 12 -2.85 -16.17 -9.81
CA THR A 12 -1.53 -15.54 -10.00
C THR A 12 -1.57 -14.24 -10.79
N ARG A 13 -2.75 -13.76 -11.22
CA ARG A 13 -2.86 -12.45 -11.88
C ARG A 13 -3.09 -11.35 -10.85
N HIS A 14 -2.01 -10.65 -10.51
CA HIS A 14 -2.11 -9.38 -9.82
C HIS A 14 -2.87 -8.37 -10.68
N SER A 15 -3.66 -7.50 -10.04
CA SER A 15 -4.34 -6.41 -10.75
C SER A 15 -3.30 -5.46 -11.38
N PRO A 16 -3.61 -4.78 -12.49
CA PRO A 16 -2.72 -3.76 -13.04
C PRO A 16 -2.25 -2.74 -12.00
N GLN A 17 -3.11 -2.39 -11.05
CA GLN A 17 -2.81 -1.50 -9.92
C GLN A 17 -1.67 -2.00 -9.02
N TYR A 18 -1.47 -3.32 -8.90
CA TYR A 18 -0.36 -3.86 -8.12
C TYR A 18 0.99 -3.44 -8.68
N TYR A 19 1.14 -3.46 -10.00
CA TYR A 19 2.39 -3.10 -10.66
C TYR A 19 2.65 -1.60 -10.52
N VAL A 20 1.63 -0.77 -10.78
CA VAL A 20 1.72 0.70 -10.61
C VAL A 20 2.17 1.08 -9.20
N VAL A 21 1.56 0.49 -8.17
CA VAL A 21 1.92 0.79 -6.78
C VAL A 21 3.34 0.33 -6.47
N ASN A 22 3.74 -0.86 -6.91
CA ASN A 22 5.08 -1.39 -6.60
C ASN A 22 6.19 -0.72 -7.38
N ASP A 23 5.94 -0.31 -8.61
CA ASP A 23 6.94 0.41 -9.41
C ASP A 23 7.13 1.82 -8.83
N TRP A 24 6.06 2.51 -8.44
CA TRP A 24 6.17 3.75 -7.68
C TRP A 24 6.94 3.56 -6.36
N CYS A 25 6.66 2.50 -5.60
CA CYS A 25 7.40 2.23 -4.35
C CYS A 25 8.92 1.99 -4.57
N LYS A 26 9.32 1.49 -5.75
CA LYS A 26 10.74 1.30 -6.10
C LYS A 26 11.39 2.59 -6.59
N GLU A 27 10.64 3.44 -7.27
CA GLU A 27 11.14 4.74 -7.75
C GLU A 27 11.26 5.75 -6.60
N HIS A 28 10.38 5.64 -5.59
CA HIS A 28 10.25 6.56 -4.46
C HIS A 28 10.62 5.90 -3.12
N GLU A 29 11.77 5.22 -3.07
CA GLU A 29 12.21 4.50 -1.85
C GLU A 29 12.42 5.44 -0.65
N ASN A 30 12.85 6.69 -0.89
CA ASN A 30 13.06 7.68 0.16
C ASN A 30 11.75 8.08 0.84
N GLU A 31 10.71 8.33 0.04
CA GLU A 31 9.36 8.66 0.51
C GLU A 31 8.77 7.50 1.30
N ILE A 32 8.99 6.26 0.85
CA ILE A 32 8.59 5.07 1.60
C ILE A 32 9.35 4.96 2.93
N ALA A 33 10.64 5.29 2.96
CA ALA A 33 11.43 5.28 4.19
C ALA A 33 10.93 6.34 5.18
N GLU A 34 10.55 7.52 4.71
CA GLU A 34 9.96 8.57 5.56
C GLU A 34 8.60 8.16 6.13
N ILE A 35 7.73 7.57 5.32
CA ILE A 35 6.44 7.04 5.78
C ILE A 35 6.66 5.98 6.87
N ARG A 36 7.61 5.05 6.63
CA ARG A 36 7.96 4.02 7.62
C ARG A 36 8.50 4.61 8.90
N ASN A 37 9.37 5.62 8.81
CA ASN A 37 9.95 6.28 9.98
C ASN A 37 8.86 6.98 10.80
N TYR A 38 7.99 7.75 10.15
CA TYR A 38 6.86 8.40 10.81
C TYR A 38 5.96 7.37 11.52
N ILE A 39 5.55 6.31 10.81
CA ILE A 39 4.71 5.26 11.40
C ILE A 39 5.42 4.59 12.59
N SER A 40 6.72 4.35 12.48
CA SER A 40 7.51 3.75 13.57
C SER A 40 7.57 4.66 14.80
N MET A 41 7.75 5.97 14.61
CA MET A 41 7.73 6.96 15.69
C MET A 41 6.38 7.01 16.39
N GLU A 42 5.29 7.07 15.64
CA GLU A 42 3.93 7.16 16.18
C GLU A 42 3.52 5.87 16.92
N VAL A 43 3.92 4.71 16.41
CA VAL A 43 3.72 3.42 17.09
C VAL A 43 4.53 3.35 18.38
N ALA A 44 5.77 3.87 18.40
CA ALA A 44 6.59 3.94 19.62
C ALA A 44 5.97 4.86 20.68
N GLN A 45 5.20 5.88 20.27
CA GLN A 45 4.41 6.74 21.16
C GLN A 45 3.10 6.08 21.64
N GLY A 46 2.82 4.85 21.24
CA GLY A 46 1.65 4.09 21.67
C GLY A 46 0.42 4.24 20.76
N LYS A 47 0.53 4.92 19.60
CA LYS A 47 -0.57 4.93 18.63
C LYS A 47 -0.73 3.56 17.99
N ARG A 48 -1.98 3.16 17.76
CA ARG A 48 -2.29 1.92 17.05
C ARG A 48 -2.05 2.08 15.56
N LEU A 49 -1.36 1.09 14.98
CA LEU A 49 -1.16 1.01 13.54
C LEU A 49 -2.51 0.86 12.85
N SER A 50 -2.83 1.81 11.97
CA SER A 50 -4.10 1.87 11.26
C SER A 50 -3.90 2.47 9.87
N SER A 51 -4.89 2.30 8.99
CA SER A 51 -4.86 2.94 7.67
C SER A 51 -4.90 4.47 7.75
N ALA A 52 -5.49 5.02 8.82
CA ALA A 52 -5.50 6.45 9.06
C ALA A 52 -4.09 6.99 9.33
N LEU A 53 -3.28 6.25 10.09
CA LEU A 53 -1.90 6.63 10.41
C LEU A 53 -1.02 6.72 9.16
N LEU A 54 -1.25 5.84 8.17
CA LEU A 54 -0.55 5.93 6.89
C LEU A 54 -0.94 7.18 6.11
N ILE A 55 -2.23 7.54 6.10
CA ILE A 55 -2.72 8.75 5.44
C ILE A 55 -2.12 9.99 6.13
N GLU A 56 -2.13 10.03 7.47
CA GLU A 56 -1.48 11.08 8.27
C GLU A 56 0.02 11.20 7.90
N ALA A 57 0.74 10.08 7.84
CA ALA A 57 2.15 10.07 7.46
C ALA A 57 2.40 10.68 6.08
N CYS A 58 1.54 10.37 5.11
CA CYS A 58 1.65 10.89 3.75
C CYS A 58 1.35 12.40 3.69
N LEU A 59 0.34 12.85 4.45
CA LEU A 59 -0.04 14.27 4.52
C LEU A 59 1.03 15.11 5.23
N GLU A 60 1.51 14.66 6.38
CA GLU A 60 2.57 15.35 7.16
C GLU A 60 3.88 15.47 6.37
N ARG A 61 4.23 14.42 5.62
CA ARG A 61 5.44 14.41 4.77
C ARG A 61 5.21 15.03 3.39
N SER A 62 4.01 15.53 3.10
CA SER A 62 3.65 16.10 1.79
C SER A 62 3.93 15.16 0.62
N ILE A 63 3.78 13.85 0.84
CA ILE A 63 4.02 12.81 -0.17
C ILE A 63 2.78 12.67 -1.04
N SER A 64 2.88 13.14 -2.28
CA SER A 64 1.82 13.00 -3.28
C SER A 64 1.97 11.68 -4.03
N MET A 65 0.92 10.86 -4.03
CA MET A 65 0.89 9.57 -4.75
C MET A 65 -0.06 9.64 -5.95
N PRO A 66 0.26 8.96 -7.06
CA PRO A 66 -0.61 8.90 -8.23
C PRO A 66 -1.80 7.93 -8.05
N PHE A 67 -1.98 7.36 -6.86
CA PHE A 67 -3.01 6.38 -6.54
C PHE A 67 -3.54 6.57 -5.11
N PRO A 68 -4.69 5.97 -4.76
CA PRO A 68 -5.24 6.05 -3.41
C PRO A 68 -4.29 5.47 -2.36
N TYR A 69 -4.11 6.14 -1.21
CA TYR A 69 -3.25 5.67 -0.11
C TYR A 69 -3.57 4.25 0.38
N LYS A 70 -4.85 3.84 0.33
CA LYS A 70 -5.29 2.47 0.65
C LYS A 70 -4.67 1.40 -0.25
N ASP A 71 -4.27 1.76 -1.47
CA ASP A 71 -3.66 0.82 -2.41
C ASP A 71 -2.20 0.55 -2.04
N LEU A 72 -1.53 1.48 -1.33
CA LEU A 72 -0.22 1.23 -0.72
C LEU A 72 -0.31 0.13 0.35
N LEU A 73 -1.36 0.14 1.17
CA LEU A 73 -1.61 -0.90 2.18
C LEU A 73 -1.92 -2.26 1.55
N LYS A 74 -2.60 -2.25 0.40
CA LYS A 74 -3.12 -3.45 -0.25
C LYS A 74 -2.10 -4.12 -1.16
N TYR A 75 -1.31 -3.33 -1.87
CA TYR A 75 -0.41 -3.82 -2.93
C TYR A 75 1.05 -3.44 -2.69
N GLY A 76 1.32 -2.44 -1.85
CA GLY A 76 2.67 -2.03 -1.55
C GLY A 76 3.45 -3.17 -0.90
N ARG A 77 4.67 -3.40 -1.39
CA ARG A 77 5.70 -4.19 -0.69
C ARG A 77 6.15 -3.54 0.62
N VAL A 78 5.58 -2.39 0.97
CA VAL A 78 5.69 -1.78 2.29
C VAL A 78 4.97 -2.68 3.28
N ARG A 79 5.65 -3.75 3.72
CA ARG A 79 5.29 -4.46 4.94
C ARG A 79 5.26 -3.42 6.06
N LEU A 80 4.06 -3.01 6.45
CA LEU A 80 3.82 -2.33 7.71
C LEU A 80 3.89 -3.32 8.89
N PHE A 81 4.10 -4.60 8.58
CA PHE A 81 4.28 -5.75 9.46
C PHE A 81 5.01 -6.86 8.68
#